data_AF-A0A6A6U7I1-F1
#
_entry.id   AF-A0A6A6U7I1-F1
#
_cell.length_a   1.000
_cell.length_b   1.000
_cell.length_c   1.000
_cell.angle_alpha   90.00
_cell.angle_beta   90.00
_cell.angle_gamma   90.00
#
_symmetry.space_group_name_H-M   'P 1'
#
loop_
_entity.id
_entity.type
_entity.pdbx_description
1 polymer ?
#
loop_
_entity_poly.entity_id
_entity_poly.type
_entity_poly.pdbx_seq_one_letter_code
_entity_poly.pdbx_strand_id
1 'polypeptide(L)'
;MEEVDRNWIELIGDRYFNLTQSEIRQLDPNILQAGTQAPNDRTNEWNSAGVFGGVDMFHSLHCVNSLRLALDGRKDYLSEELQHNIDQLHMDHCIEHLRQAILCHGDLTPVTLTPVYDFQRNLLNLVGQTRYPHTCRDWKSIQQELRTRDSEWLH
;
A
#
# COMPACT_ATOMS: atom_id res chain seq x y z
N MET A 1 -7.76 -15.47 12.95
CA MET A 1 -6.78 -14.39 12.75
C MET A 1 -5.50 -14.93 12.13
N GLU A 2 -4.83 -15.91 12.75
CA GLU A 2 -3.54 -16.39 12.21
C GLU A 2 -3.56 -16.85 10.74
N GLU A 3 -4.62 -17.51 10.26
CA GLU A 3 -4.72 -17.91 8.85
C GLU A 3 -4.85 -16.71 7.91
N VAL A 4 -5.71 -15.74 8.25
CA VAL A 4 -5.88 -14.51 7.48
C VAL A 4 -4.56 -13.75 7.44
N ASP A 5 -3.89 -13.60 8.58
CA ASP A 5 -2.60 -12.92 8.67
C ASP A 5 -1.54 -13.61 7.80
N ARG A 6 -1.46 -14.95 7.83
CA ARG A 6 -0.57 -15.73 6.95
C ARG A 6 -0.88 -15.50 5.46
N ASN A 7 -2.14 -15.54 5.07
CA ASN A 7 -2.54 -15.36 3.67
C ASN A 7 -2.20 -13.95 3.16
N TRP A 8 -2.33 -12.94 4.02
CA TRP A 8 -1.91 -11.59 3.67
C TRP A 8 -0.40 -11.46 3.56
N ILE A 9 0.37 -12.10 4.44
CA ILE A 9 1.84 -12.17 4.34
C ILE A 9 2.25 -12.84 3.04
N GLU A 10 1.61 -13.95 2.66
CA GLU A 10 1.86 -14.65 1.40
C GLU A 10 1.54 -13.75 0.19
N LEU A 11 0.38 -13.07 0.21
CA LEU A 11 -0.07 -12.22 -0.90
C LEU A 11 0.86 -11.02 -1.19
N ILE A 12 1.49 -10.45 -0.15
CA ILE A 12 2.28 -9.20 -0.27
C ILE A 12 3.76 -9.37 0.06
N GLY A 13 4.21 -10.58 0.41
CA GLY A 13 5.54 -10.84 0.97
C GLY A 13 6.67 -10.39 0.04
N ASP A 14 6.56 -10.77 -1.24
CA ASP A 14 7.59 -10.54 -2.27
C ASP A 14 7.41 -9.22 -3.03
N ARG A 15 6.69 -8.26 -2.44
CA ARG A 15 6.32 -7.00 -3.10
C ARG A 15 7.49 -6.07 -3.44
N TYR A 16 8.62 -6.23 -2.77
CA TYR A 16 9.78 -5.36 -2.94
C TYR A 16 11.01 -6.14 -3.35
N PHE A 17 11.76 -5.56 -4.27
CA PHE A 17 12.95 -6.14 -4.87
C PHE A 17 13.96 -5.05 -5.19
N ASN A 18 15.21 -5.45 -5.46
CA ASN A 18 16.25 -4.54 -5.89
C ASN A 18 16.00 -4.12 -7.34
N LEU A 19 15.91 -2.80 -7.57
CA LEU A 19 15.81 -2.25 -8.90
C LEU A 19 17.17 -2.35 -9.61
N THR A 20 17.11 -2.66 -10.90
CA THR A 20 18.27 -2.64 -11.79
C THR A 20 18.72 -1.22 -12.07
N GLN A 21 20.00 -1.06 -12.43
CA GLN A 21 20.55 0.25 -12.82
C GLN A 21 19.80 0.89 -14.00
N SER A 22 19.20 0.08 -14.91
CA SER A 22 18.37 0.58 -15.99
C SER A 22 17.04 1.14 -15.51
N GLU A 23 16.35 0.45 -14.60
CA GLU A 23 15.09 0.92 -14.02
C GLU A 23 15.30 2.21 -13.22
N ILE A 24 16.34 2.23 -12.38
CA ILE A 24 16.75 3.40 -11.60
C ILE A 24 16.93 4.64 -12.48
N ARG A 25 17.61 4.50 -13.62
CA ARG A 25 17.82 5.60 -14.59
C ARG A 25 16.53 6.10 -15.24
N GLN A 26 15.50 5.26 -15.35
CA GLN A 26 14.20 5.64 -15.93
C GLN A 26 13.31 6.35 -14.93
N LEU A 27 13.42 6.04 -13.63
CA LEU A 27 12.59 6.64 -12.58
C LEU A 27 12.99 8.08 -12.27
N ASP A 28 14.24 8.26 -11.84
CA ASP A 28 14.77 9.54 -11.41
C ASP A 28 16.30 9.43 -11.40
N PRO A 29 17.02 10.15 -12.28
CA PRO A 29 18.48 10.08 -12.35
C PRO A 29 19.17 10.53 -11.05
N ASN A 30 18.48 11.23 -10.15
CA ASN A 30 19.02 11.68 -8.87
C ASN A 30 18.75 10.71 -7.71
N ILE A 31 18.01 9.62 -7.91
CA ILE A 31 17.61 8.72 -6.83
C ILE A 31 18.81 8.06 -6.13
N LEU A 32 19.93 7.88 -6.84
CA LEU A 32 21.17 7.33 -6.27
C LEU A 32 21.87 8.31 -5.31
N GLN A 33 21.59 9.62 -5.40
CA GLN A 33 22.09 10.60 -4.44
C GLN A 33 21.34 10.55 -3.10
N ALA A 34 20.13 9.98 -3.09
CA ALA A 34 19.29 9.89 -1.89
C ALA A 34 19.68 8.76 -0.93
N GLY A 35 20.77 8.03 -1.20
CA GLY A 35 21.34 7.08 -0.25
C GLY A 35 20.37 5.98 0.19
N THR A 36 19.56 5.45 -0.72
CA THR A 36 18.77 4.25 -0.42
C THR A 36 19.75 3.11 -0.17
N GLN A 37 19.83 2.69 1.09
CA GLN A 37 20.55 1.50 1.48
C GLN A 37 19.60 0.32 1.24
N ALA A 38 20.02 -0.66 0.45
CA ALA A 38 19.29 -1.91 0.35
C ALA A 38 19.81 -2.87 1.43
N PRO A 39 18.93 -3.61 2.14
CA PRO A 39 19.37 -4.73 2.97
C PRO A 39 20.12 -5.73 2.08
N ASN A 40 21.33 -6.09 2.46
CA ASN A 40 22.03 -7.21 1.85
C ASN A 40 21.25 -8.49 2.20
N ASP A 41 20.72 -9.14 1.17
CA ASP A 41 19.91 -10.36 1.17
C ASP A 41 20.63 -11.56 1.81
N ARG A 42 21.95 -11.47 2.06
CA ARG A 42 22.75 -12.52 2.72
C ARG A 42 23.21 -12.17 4.13
N THR A 43 23.24 -10.90 4.52
CA THR A 43 23.90 -10.48 5.78
C THR A 43 23.04 -9.60 6.69
N ASN A 44 21.83 -9.19 6.27
CA ASN A 44 21.03 -8.16 6.97
C ASN A 44 21.80 -6.84 7.20
N GLU A 45 22.89 -6.63 6.45
CA GLU A 45 23.67 -5.41 6.52
C GLU A 45 23.17 -4.40 5.48
N TRP A 46 23.02 -3.15 5.88
CA TRP A 46 22.57 -2.04 5.02
C TRP A 46 23.72 -1.49 4.16
N ASN A 47 24.49 -2.39 3.54
CA ASN A 47 25.83 -2.10 3.02
C ASN A 47 25.89 -2.05 1.49
N SER A 48 24.80 -2.38 0.79
CA SER A 48 24.72 -2.36 -0.67
C SER A 48 24.06 -1.08 -1.16
N ALA A 49 24.79 -0.27 -1.93
CA ALA A 49 24.19 0.82 -2.69
C ALA A 49 23.17 0.26 -3.68
N GLY A 50 21.90 0.63 -3.56
CA GLY A 50 20.83 0.12 -4.43
C GLY A 50 19.48 0.77 -4.11
N VAL A 51 18.57 0.76 -5.07
CA VAL A 51 17.20 1.26 -4.84
C VAL A 51 16.29 0.05 -4.65
N PHE A 52 15.66 -0.06 -3.49
CA PHE A 52 14.65 -1.08 -3.21
C PHE A 52 13.27 -0.52 -3.53
N GLY A 53 12.44 -1.29 -4.23
CA GLY A 53 11.15 -0.83 -4.69
C GLY A 53 10.27 -1.95 -5.20
N GLY A 54 9.09 -1.59 -5.66
CA GLY A 54 8.09 -2.52 -6.19
C GLY A 54 7.08 -1.78 -7.05
N VAL A 55 5.91 -2.38 -7.23
CA VAL A 55 4.79 -1.77 -7.96
C VAL A 55 3.69 -1.34 -7.00
N ASP A 56 2.96 -0.29 -7.36
CA ASP A 56 1.97 0.32 -6.48
C ASP A 56 0.85 -0.64 -6.08
N MET A 57 0.41 -1.56 -6.96
CA MET A 57 -0.61 -2.57 -6.62
C MET A 57 -0.29 -3.29 -5.29
N PHE A 58 0.95 -3.76 -5.11
CA PHE A 58 1.33 -4.44 -3.88
C PHE A 58 1.62 -3.48 -2.72
N HIS A 59 2.08 -2.26 -3.00
CA HIS A 59 2.23 -1.22 -1.97
C HIS A 59 0.87 -0.85 -1.38
N SER A 60 -0.13 -0.63 -2.23
CA SER A 60 -1.53 -0.38 -1.89
C SER A 60 -2.13 -1.54 -1.07
N LEU A 61 -1.90 -2.80 -1.47
CA LEU A 61 -2.31 -3.96 -0.66
C LEU A 61 -1.65 -4.00 0.72
N HIS A 62 -0.36 -3.67 0.81
CA HIS A 62 0.35 -3.56 2.08
C HIS A 62 -0.22 -2.47 3.00
N CYS A 63 -0.61 -1.33 2.44
CA CYS A 63 -1.28 -0.25 3.17
C CYS A 63 -2.66 -0.70 3.68
N VAL A 64 -3.47 -1.36 2.85
CA VAL A 64 -4.77 -1.91 3.26
C VAL A 64 -4.61 -2.94 4.38
N ASN A 65 -3.62 -3.83 4.31
CA ASN A 65 -3.32 -4.79 5.37
C ASN A 65 -2.92 -4.08 6.68
N SER A 66 -2.14 -3.01 6.59
CA SER A 66 -1.73 -2.20 7.75
C SER A 66 -2.94 -1.53 8.43
N LEU A 67 -3.90 -1.04 7.63
CA LEU A 67 -5.17 -0.52 8.13
C LEU A 67 -6.01 -1.62 8.79
N ARG A 68 -6.10 -2.83 8.18
CA ARG A 68 -6.79 -3.97 8.80
C ARG A 68 -6.25 -4.25 10.20
N LEU A 69 -4.93 -4.40 10.33
CA LEU A 69 -4.29 -4.71 11.62
C LEU A 69 -4.53 -3.61 12.67
N ALA A 70 -4.52 -2.34 12.26
CA ALA A 70 -4.80 -1.22 13.16
C ALA A 70 -6.27 -1.19 13.64
N LEU A 71 -7.21 -1.61 12.80
CA LEU A 71 -8.62 -1.73 13.15
C LEU A 71 -8.89 -2.97 14.01
N ASP A 72 -8.22 -4.09 13.74
CA ASP A 72 -8.31 -5.30 14.56
C ASP A 72 -7.82 -5.07 15.99
N GLY A 73 -6.71 -4.33 16.17
CA GLY A 73 -6.18 -3.97 17.49
C GLY A 73 -7.07 -3.03 18.33
N ARG A 74 -8.18 -2.54 17.77
CA ARG A 74 -9.17 -1.70 18.47
C ARG A 74 -10.36 -2.50 19.01
N LYS A 75 -10.45 -3.80 18.70
CA LYS A 75 -11.55 -4.69 19.12
C LYS A 75 -11.70 -4.78 20.65
N ASP A 76 -10.60 -4.68 21.39
CA ASP A 76 -10.62 -4.74 22.87
C ASP A 76 -11.27 -3.50 23.54
N TYR A 77 -11.45 -2.40 22.81
CA TYR A 77 -11.96 -1.14 23.36
C TYR A 77 -13.46 -0.90 23.09
N LEU A 78 -14.13 -1.76 22.33
CA LEU A 78 -15.52 -1.54 21.87
C LEU A 78 -16.47 -2.54 22.53
N SER A 79 -16.93 -2.22 23.73
CA SER A 79 -18.00 -2.95 24.42
C SER A 79 -19.38 -2.53 23.89
N GLU A 80 -20.00 -3.36 23.03
CA GLU A 80 -21.47 -3.54 22.88
C GLU A 80 -21.75 -4.61 21.81
N GLU A 81 -22.16 -5.79 22.26
CA GLU A 81 -22.09 -7.09 21.56
C GLU A 81 -22.98 -7.24 20.30
N LEU A 82 -23.93 -6.31 20.06
CA LEU A 82 -24.81 -6.35 18.89
C LEU A 82 -24.44 -5.34 17.79
N GLN A 83 -23.95 -4.14 18.17
CA GLN A 83 -23.41 -3.14 17.25
C GLN A 83 -22.03 -3.57 16.70
N HIS A 84 -21.24 -4.28 17.52
CA HIS A 84 -19.93 -4.80 17.16
C HIS A 84 -19.93 -5.72 15.92
N ASN A 85 -20.99 -6.53 15.74
CA ASN A 85 -21.04 -7.51 14.65
C ASN A 85 -21.28 -6.87 13.28
N ILE A 86 -22.13 -5.84 13.20
CA ILE A 86 -22.43 -5.17 11.94
C ILE A 86 -21.23 -4.31 11.53
N ASP A 87 -20.64 -3.57 12.46
CA ASP A 87 -19.50 -2.71 12.16
C ASP A 87 -18.28 -3.54 11.72
N GLN A 88 -18.01 -4.66 12.39
CA GLN A 88 -16.95 -5.58 11.97
C GLN A 88 -17.22 -6.18 10.60
N LEU A 89 -18.45 -6.65 10.33
CA LEU A 89 -18.84 -7.16 9.02
C LEU A 89 -18.60 -6.11 7.91
N HIS A 90 -18.98 -4.85 8.17
CA HIS A 90 -18.74 -3.76 7.22
C HIS A 90 -17.24 -3.52 7.00
N MET A 91 -16.42 -3.57 8.06
CA MET A 91 -14.96 -3.44 7.91
C MET A 91 -14.35 -4.57 7.11
N ASP A 92 -14.69 -5.82 7.41
CA ASP A 92 -14.20 -6.98 6.68
C ASP A 92 -14.62 -6.92 5.20
N HIS A 93 -15.88 -6.54 4.94
CA HIS A 93 -16.39 -6.31 3.59
C HIS A 93 -15.63 -5.20 2.84
N CYS A 94 -15.40 -4.05 3.50
CA CYS A 94 -14.66 -2.93 2.90
C CYS A 94 -13.21 -3.30 2.58
N ILE A 95 -12.52 -3.98 3.49
CA ILE A 95 -11.14 -4.46 3.26
C ILE A 95 -11.09 -5.40 2.06
N GLU A 96 -12.04 -6.33 1.96
CA GLU A 96 -12.11 -7.27 0.84
C GLU A 96 -12.45 -6.57 -0.48
N HIS A 97 -13.39 -5.61 -0.47
CA HIS A 97 -13.71 -4.79 -1.64
C HIS A 97 -12.49 -4.02 -2.15
N LEU A 98 -11.73 -3.38 -1.25
CA LEU A 98 -10.50 -2.67 -1.60
C LEU A 98 -9.43 -3.62 -2.15
N ARG A 99 -9.24 -4.79 -1.52
CA ARG A 99 -8.31 -5.81 -2.01
C ARG A 99 -8.62 -6.22 -3.44
N GLN A 100 -9.89 -6.49 -3.76
CA GLN A 100 -10.33 -6.83 -5.11
C GLN A 100 -10.12 -5.66 -6.08
N ALA A 101 -10.53 -4.45 -5.71
CA ALA A 101 -10.37 -3.26 -6.55
C ALA A 101 -8.90 -2.99 -6.91
N ILE A 102 -7.99 -3.13 -5.94
CA ILE A 102 -6.55 -2.95 -6.15
C ILE A 102 -6.00 -4.02 -7.11
N LEU A 103 -6.32 -5.29 -6.87
CA LEU A 103 -5.87 -6.39 -7.73
C LEU A 103 -6.43 -6.29 -9.16
N CYS A 104 -7.68 -5.85 -9.31
CA CYS A 104 -8.29 -5.64 -10.62
C CYS A 104 -7.71 -4.43 -11.35
N HIS A 105 -7.32 -3.37 -10.63
CA HIS A 105 -6.73 -2.19 -11.24
C HIS A 105 -5.28 -2.44 -11.69
N GLY A 106 -4.50 -3.17 -10.88
CA GLY A 106 -3.17 -3.63 -11.25
C GLY A 106 -2.18 -2.50 -11.54
N ASP A 107 -2.14 -1.46 -10.70
CA ASP A 107 -1.26 -0.31 -10.92
C ASP A 107 0.22 -0.72 -10.86
N LEU A 108 0.91 -0.57 -12.00
CA LEU A 108 2.33 -0.87 -12.17
C LEU A 108 3.24 0.33 -11.95
N THR A 109 2.69 1.48 -11.52
CA THR A 109 3.48 2.65 -11.14
C THR A 109 4.57 2.23 -10.15
N PRO A 110 5.85 2.52 -10.44
CA PRO A 110 6.94 2.15 -9.55
C PRO A 110 6.82 2.85 -8.20
N VAL A 111 7.14 2.12 -7.13
CA VAL A 111 7.26 2.63 -5.77
C VAL A 111 8.67 2.36 -5.30
N THR A 112 9.38 3.40 -4.90
CA THR A 112 10.73 3.28 -4.30
C THR A 112 10.65 3.51 -2.80
N LEU A 113 11.50 2.85 -2.04
CA LEU A 113 11.54 2.97 -0.58
C LEU A 113 12.53 4.04 -0.15
N THR A 114 12.12 4.85 0.82
CA THR A 114 12.95 5.87 1.45
C THR A 114 13.17 5.55 2.93
N PRO A 115 14.42 5.65 3.42
CA PRO A 115 14.70 5.56 4.85
C PRO A 115 14.10 6.75 5.60
N VAL A 116 13.32 6.46 6.64
CA VAL A 116 12.77 7.43 7.59
C VAL A 116 13.16 7.00 9.00
N TYR A 117 13.86 7.87 9.71
CA TYR A 117 14.31 7.59 11.06
C TYR A 117 13.28 8.04 12.09
N ASP A 118 12.79 7.10 12.90
CA ASP A 118 11.94 7.35 14.05
C ASP A 118 12.84 7.64 15.27
N PHE A 119 12.96 8.92 15.61
CA PHE A 119 13.75 9.38 16.76
C PHE A 119 13.19 8.92 18.11
N GLN A 120 11.89 8.66 18.23
CA GLN A 120 11.30 8.23 19.50
C GLN A 120 11.62 6.77 19.80
N ARG A 121 11.63 5.94 18.75
CA ARG A 121 11.90 4.50 18.89
C ARG A 121 13.36 4.13 18.62
N ASN A 122 14.18 5.06 18.15
CA ASN A 122 15.56 4.81 17.69
C ASN A 122 15.59 3.71 16.61
N LEU A 123 14.71 3.81 15.63
CA LEU A 123 14.53 2.80 14.57
C LEU A 123 14.53 3.45 13.19
N LEU A 124 15.19 2.79 12.24
CA LEU A 124 15.10 3.13 10.82
C LEU A 124 13.95 2.35 10.17
N ASN A 125 13.04 3.07 9.54
CA ASN A 125 11.93 2.50 8.78
C ASN A 125 12.11 2.75 7.28
N LEU A 126 11.53 1.89 6.45
CA LEU A 126 11.42 2.11 5.02
C LEU A 126 9.97 2.45 4.67
N VAL A 127 9.79 3.58 3.98
CA VAL A 127 8.47 4.07 3.56
C VAL A 127 8.41 4.12 2.04
N GLY A 128 7.34 3.59 1.47
CA GLY A 128 7.07 3.69 0.04
C GLY A 128 6.77 5.13 -0.35
N GLN A 129 7.45 5.62 -1.38
CA GLN A 129 7.24 6.97 -1.88
C GLN A 129 5.98 7.05 -2.74
N THR A 130 5.20 8.12 -2.56
CA THR A 130 3.95 8.38 -3.31
C THR A 130 4.13 9.46 -4.39
N ARG A 131 5.37 9.68 -4.83
CA ARG A 131 5.71 10.82 -5.71
C ARG A 131 5.57 10.53 -7.20
N TYR A 132 5.50 9.25 -7.57
CA TYR A 132 5.48 8.85 -8.97
C TYR A 132 4.09 9.08 -9.57
N PRO A 133 3.98 9.67 -10.77
CA PRO A 133 2.68 9.91 -11.41
C PRO A 133 1.97 8.60 -11.77
N HIS A 134 0.70 8.49 -11.42
CA HIS A 134 -0.17 7.37 -11.77
C HIS A 134 -0.97 7.64 -13.04
N THR A 135 -1.35 6.59 -13.77
CA THR A 135 -2.28 6.70 -14.91
C THR A 135 -3.70 6.40 -14.45
N CYS A 136 -4.49 7.45 -14.23
CA CYS A 136 -5.85 7.31 -13.74
C CYS A 136 -6.89 7.27 -14.86
N ARG A 137 -8.03 6.62 -14.59
CA ARG A 137 -9.27 6.94 -15.30
C ARG A 137 -9.69 8.36 -14.96
N ASP A 138 -10.32 9.05 -15.90
CA ASP A 138 -10.83 10.39 -15.65
C ASP A 138 -12.03 10.34 -14.69
N TRP A 139 -11.73 10.46 -13.40
CA TRP A 139 -12.72 10.41 -12.34
C TRP A 139 -13.71 11.58 -12.42
N LYS A 140 -13.32 12.72 -13.00
CA LYS A 140 -14.21 13.88 -13.15
C LYS A 140 -15.27 13.60 -14.19
N SER A 141 -14.88 13.05 -15.34
CA SER A 141 -15.82 12.58 -16.35
C SER A 141 -16.78 11.54 -15.77
N ILE A 142 -16.27 10.53 -15.04
CA ILE A 142 -17.11 9.54 -14.36
C ILE A 142 -18.09 10.20 -13.38
N GLN A 143 -17.61 11.12 -12.54
CA GLN A 143 -18.45 11.83 -11.57
C GLN A 143 -19.54 12.66 -12.26
N GLN A 144 -19.22 13.33 -13.36
CA GLN A 144 -20.18 14.14 -14.11
C GLN A 144 -21.29 13.27 -14.69
N GLU A 145 -20.95 12.16 -15.36
CA GLU A 145 -21.94 11.21 -15.90
C GLU A 145 -22.88 10.67 -14.81
N LEU A 146 -22.33 10.30 -13.65
CA LEU A 146 -23.14 9.80 -12.54
C LEU A 146 -24.11 10.84 -11.98
N ARG A 147 -23.70 12.11 -11.89
CA ARG A 147 -24.57 13.21 -11.44
C ARG A 147 -25.68 13.51 -12.44
N THR A 148 -25.36 13.51 -13.74
CA THR A 148 -26.37 13.70 -14.80
C THR A 148 -27.41 12.59 -14.72
N ARG A 149 -26.97 11.32 -14.66
CA ARG A 149 -27.88 10.19 -14.52
C ARG A 149 -28.78 10.31 -13.29
N ASP A 150 -28.22 10.66 -12.13
CA ASP A 150 -29.00 10.83 -10.89
C ASP A 150 -30.10 11.89 -11.04
N SER A 151 -29.81 12.99 -11.74
CA SER A 151 -30.79 14.05 -12.01
C SER A 151 -31.94 13.61 -12.94
N GLU A 152 -31.71 12.63 -13.82
CA GLU A 152 -32.76 12.06 -14.70
C GLU A 152 -33.77 11.21 -13.93
N TRP A 153 -33.38 10.64 -12.78
CA TRP A 153 -34.29 9.85 -11.92
C TRP A 153 -35.16 10.71 -11.00
N LEU A 154 -34.84 12.00 -10.86
CA LEU A 154 -35.56 12.96 -10.02
C LEU A 154 -36.64 13.75 -10.79
N HIS A 155 -36.85 13.45 -12.09
CA HIS A 155 -37.82 14.05 -12.99
C HIS A 155 -38.65 12.98 -13.73
#